data_AF-A0A1T5CZ51-F1
#
_entry.id   AF-A0A1T5CZ51-F1
#
_cell.length_a   1.000
_cell.length_b   1.000
_cell.length_c   1.000
_cell.angle_alpha   90.00
_cell.angle_beta   90.00
_cell.angle_gamma   90.00
#
_symmetry.space_group_name_H-M   'P 1'
#
loop_
_entity.id
_entity.type
_entity.pdbx_description
1 polymer ?
#
loop_
_entity_poly.entity_id
_entity_poly.type
_entity_poly.pdbx_seq_one_letter_code
_entity_poly.pdbx_strand_id
1 'polypeptide(L)'
;MKTSIFQNFNEVTDTQPISKILENIQNGTYRNLIVYLRKSIADDKKEAAERIKKSLPAFTPSATFKGGRKMEFLQEYNSLVVLDIDKLEKQKLADSKAKAIQYQYVYAAFISPSGNGLKLFVKTDSTKENHKETFLKLQRYFEELLEVEIDKSGKDITRL
;
A
#
# COMPACT_ATOMS: atom_id res chain seq x y z
N MET A 1 -15.89 1.36 2.59
CA MET A 1 -15.27 0.90 1.34
C MET A 1 -14.70 -0.51 1.52
N LYS A 2 -14.94 -1.37 0.54
CA LYS A 2 -14.34 -2.71 0.46
C LYS A 2 -13.16 -2.67 -0.52
N THR A 3 -12.30 -3.67 -0.46
CA THR A 3 -11.20 -3.88 -1.41
C THR A 3 -11.02 -5.37 -1.66
N SER A 4 -10.54 -5.71 -2.85
CA SER A 4 -10.25 -7.10 -3.22
C SER A 4 -8.93 -7.54 -2.59
N ILE A 5 -8.91 -8.76 -2.07
CA ILE A 5 -7.69 -9.45 -1.65
C ILE A 5 -7.19 -10.29 -2.81
N PHE A 6 -5.88 -10.27 -3.02
CA PHE A 6 -5.21 -10.98 -4.11
C PHE A 6 -4.22 -12.01 -3.60
N GLN A 7 -4.27 -13.19 -4.20
CA GLN A 7 -3.20 -14.18 -4.15
C GLN A 7 -2.35 -14.08 -5.42
N ASN A 8 -1.03 -14.30 -5.28
CA ASN A 8 -0.07 -14.20 -6.39
C ASN A 8 -0.18 -12.86 -7.16
N PHE A 9 -0.63 -11.80 -6.48
CA PHE A 9 -0.84 -10.45 -7.00
C PHE A 9 -1.88 -10.30 -8.13
N ASN A 10 -2.62 -11.34 -8.50
CA ASN A 10 -3.50 -11.29 -9.67
C ASN A 10 -4.87 -11.95 -9.45
N GLU A 11 -4.93 -13.00 -8.65
CA GLU A 11 -6.16 -13.77 -8.42
C GLU A 11 -6.95 -13.17 -7.26
N VAL A 12 -8.19 -12.72 -7.51
CA VAL A 12 -9.08 -12.23 -6.46
C VAL A 12 -9.57 -13.42 -5.63
N THR A 13 -9.20 -13.47 -4.36
CA THR A 13 -9.59 -14.56 -3.45
C THR A 13 -10.67 -14.16 -2.45
N ASP A 14 -10.78 -12.87 -2.15
CA ASP A 14 -11.79 -12.35 -1.21
C ASP A 14 -12.06 -10.86 -1.48
N THR A 15 -13.09 -10.30 -0.84
CA THR A 15 -13.38 -8.88 -0.80
C THR A 15 -13.75 -8.48 0.62
N GLN A 16 -12.95 -7.62 1.25
CA GLN A 16 -13.10 -7.27 2.66
C GLN A 16 -13.17 -5.76 2.86
N PRO A 17 -13.78 -5.28 3.97
CA PRO A 17 -13.64 -3.88 4.38
C PRO A 17 -12.16 -3.53 4.56
N ILE A 18 -11.73 -2.38 4.04
CA ILE A 18 -10.33 -1.96 4.20
C ILE A 18 -9.94 -1.80 5.68
N SER A 19 -10.88 -1.39 6.54
CA SER A 19 -10.69 -1.27 7.98
C SER A 19 -10.23 -2.60 8.60
N LYS A 20 -10.84 -3.72 8.21
CA LYS A 20 -10.47 -5.06 8.69
C LYS A 20 -9.02 -5.43 8.32
N ILE A 21 -8.58 -5.06 7.13
CA ILE A 21 -7.20 -5.29 6.69
C ILE A 21 -6.22 -4.45 7.53
N LEU A 22 -6.56 -3.17 7.73
CA LEU A 22 -5.74 -2.25 8.53
C LEU A 22 -5.68 -2.68 10.01
N GLU A 23 -6.78 -3.13 10.59
CA GLU A 23 -6.84 -3.72 11.94
C GLU A 23 -5.93 -4.94 12.04
N ASN A 24 -5.94 -5.84 11.04
CA ASN A 24 -5.02 -6.99 11.00
C ASN A 24 -3.55 -6.56 10.95
N ILE A 25 -3.23 -5.51 10.19
CA ILE A 25 -1.87 -4.96 10.14
C ILE A 25 -1.50 -4.37 11.51
N GLN A 26 -2.38 -3.57 12.11
CA GLN A 26 -2.16 -2.90 13.40
C GLN A 26 -2.00 -3.90 14.55
N ASN A 27 -2.82 -4.94 14.58
CA ASN A 27 -2.80 -5.99 15.61
C ASN A 27 -1.65 -6.99 15.42
N GLY A 28 -0.92 -6.90 14.30
CA GLY A 28 0.22 -7.77 14.04
C GLY A 28 -0.16 -9.19 13.64
N THR A 29 -1.33 -9.38 13.01
CA THR A 29 -1.80 -10.69 12.50
C THR A 29 -0.73 -11.40 11.66
N TYR A 30 0.07 -10.64 10.89
CA TYR A 30 1.11 -11.18 10.01
C TYR A 30 2.52 -11.12 10.61
N ARG A 31 2.68 -10.82 11.92
CA ARG A 31 3.99 -10.55 12.55
C ARG A 31 5.02 -11.65 12.30
N ASN A 32 4.63 -12.92 12.41
CA ASN A 32 5.55 -14.04 12.20
C ASN A 32 6.09 -14.09 10.76
N LEU A 33 5.21 -13.90 9.76
CA LEU A 33 5.61 -13.83 8.35
C LEU A 33 6.52 -12.63 8.09
N ILE A 34 6.20 -11.46 8.68
CA ILE A 34 6.99 -10.23 8.54
C ILE A 34 8.40 -10.39 9.14
N VAL A 35 8.51 -10.98 10.34
CA VAL A 35 9.81 -11.25 10.97
C VAL A 35 10.64 -12.19 10.10
N TYR A 36 10.04 -13.26 9.59
CA TYR A 36 10.74 -14.22 8.74
C TYR A 36 11.14 -13.62 7.37
N LEU A 37 10.28 -12.78 6.79
CA LEU A 37 10.57 -12.01 5.57
C LEU A 37 11.81 -11.13 5.77
N ARG A 38 11.82 -10.32 6.82
CA ARG A 38 12.91 -9.39 7.10
C ARG A 38 14.23 -10.11 7.40
N LYS A 39 14.17 -11.25 8.12
CA LYS A 39 15.34 -12.12 8.31
C LYS A 39 15.85 -12.67 6.98
N SER A 40 14.96 -13.15 6.11
CA SER A 40 15.35 -13.67 4.79
C SER A 40 16.00 -12.60 3.92
N ILE A 41 15.53 -11.34 3.99
CA ILE A 41 16.16 -10.19 3.31
C ILE A 41 17.56 -9.92 3.89
N ALA A 42 17.70 -9.89 5.21
CA ALA A 42 18.99 -9.64 5.87
C ALA A 42 20.04 -10.74 5.57
N ASP A 43 19.58 -11.98 5.39
CA ASP A 43 20.42 -13.14 5.05
C ASP A 43 20.65 -13.30 3.52
N ASP A 44 20.23 -12.34 2.68
CA ASP A 44 20.25 -12.38 1.20
C ASP A 44 19.56 -13.62 0.57
N LYS A 45 18.57 -14.20 1.26
CA LYS A 45 17.76 -15.34 0.79
C LYS A 45 16.61 -14.88 -0.09
N LYS A 46 16.94 -14.39 -1.29
CA LYS A 46 15.99 -13.74 -2.23
C LYS A 46 14.75 -14.59 -2.55
N GLU A 47 14.93 -15.87 -2.86
CA GLU A 47 13.79 -16.76 -3.19
C GLU A 47 12.85 -16.97 -2.01
N ALA A 48 13.41 -17.12 -0.81
CA ALA A 48 12.62 -17.26 0.41
C ALA A 48 11.84 -15.98 0.70
N ALA A 49 12.49 -14.80 0.58
CA ALA A 49 11.86 -13.50 0.75
C ALA A 49 10.69 -13.30 -0.23
N GLU A 50 10.89 -13.59 -1.51
CA GLU A 50 9.84 -13.46 -2.54
C GLU A 50 8.65 -14.40 -2.30
N ARG A 51 8.92 -15.64 -1.88
CA ARG A 51 7.85 -16.60 -1.53
C ARG A 51 7.00 -16.11 -0.37
N ILE A 52 7.61 -15.57 0.70
CA ILE A 52 6.88 -15.02 1.85
C ILE A 52 6.11 -13.77 1.45
N LYS A 53 6.72 -12.89 0.64
CA LYS A 53 6.08 -11.67 0.15
C LYS A 53 4.81 -11.99 -0.65
N LYS A 54 4.85 -13.04 -1.48
CA LYS A 54 3.68 -13.55 -2.23
C LYS A 54 2.62 -14.21 -1.36
N SER A 55 2.95 -14.67 -0.14
CA SER A 55 2.00 -15.27 0.79
C SER A 55 1.31 -14.25 1.70
N LEU A 56 1.81 -13.01 1.76
CA LEU A 56 1.10 -11.92 2.43
C LEU A 56 -0.12 -11.50 1.60
N PRO A 57 -1.21 -11.08 2.24
CA PRO A 57 -2.37 -10.58 1.51
C PRO A 57 -2.00 -9.29 0.77
N ALA A 58 -2.20 -9.29 -0.54
CA ALA A 58 -2.16 -8.09 -1.37
C ALA A 58 -3.58 -7.56 -1.58
N PHE A 59 -3.76 -6.25 -1.73
CA PHE A 59 -5.08 -5.65 -1.89
C PHE A 59 -5.00 -4.33 -2.62
N THR A 60 -6.09 -3.86 -3.25
CA THR A 60 -6.12 -2.61 -4.04
C THR A 60 -6.84 -1.50 -3.27
N PRO A 61 -6.16 -0.57 -2.59
CA PRO A 61 -6.82 0.42 -1.74
C PRO A 61 -7.81 1.29 -2.53
N SER A 62 -7.47 1.63 -3.77
CA SER A 62 -8.23 2.52 -4.66
C SER A 62 -9.42 1.86 -5.35
N ALA A 63 -9.65 0.55 -5.20
CA ALA A 63 -10.75 -0.10 -5.90
C ALA A 63 -11.10 -1.50 -5.40
N THR A 64 -12.32 -1.95 -5.72
CA THR A 64 -12.74 -3.34 -5.67
C THR A 64 -12.83 -3.90 -7.10
N PHE A 65 -12.33 -5.12 -7.28
CA PHE A 65 -12.28 -5.86 -8.53
C PHE A 65 -12.94 -7.24 -8.41
N LYS A 66 -13.33 -7.83 -9.54
CA LYS A 66 -13.83 -9.22 -9.62
C LYS A 66 -13.05 -10.02 -10.68
N GLY A 67 -12.50 -11.17 -10.30
CA GLY A 67 -11.76 -12.06 -11.20
C GLY A 67 -10.28 -11.68 -11.39
N GLY A 68 -9.94 -10.39 -11.46
CA GLY A 68 -8.55 -9.91 -11.50
C GLY A 68 -8.44 -8.39 -11.40
N ARG A 69 -7.23 -7.84 -11.27
CA ARG A 69 -6.99 -6.39 -11.09
C ARG A 69 -6.82 -5.58 -12.39
N LYS A 70 -7.36 -6.05 -13.52
CA LYS A 70 -7.41 -5.25 -14.75
C LYS A 70 -8.57 -4.27 -14.68
N MET A 71 -8.46 -3.13 -15.36
CA MET A 71 -9.52 -2.11 -15.36
C MET A 71 -10.86 -2.63 -15.89
N GLU A 72 -10.87 -3.60 -16.80
CA GLU A 72 -12.08 -4.29 -17.29
C GLU A 72 -12.85 -5.06 -16.19
N PHE A 73 -12.17 -5.39 -15.10
CA PHE A 73 -12.70 -6.12 -13.95
C PHE A 73 -13.05 -5.22 -12.76
N LEU A 74 -12.91 -3.91 -12.91
CA LEU A 74 -13.27 -2.93 -11.90
C LEU A 74 -14.76 -3.05 -11.53
N GLN A 75 -15.07 -3.14 -10.24
CA GLN A 75 -16.44 -3.13 -9.72
C GLN A 75 -16.78 -1.79 -9.09
N GLU A 76 -15.87 -1.30 -8.23
CA GLU A 76 -16.09 -0.07 -7.47
C GLU A 76 -14.76 0.68 -7.34
N TYR A 77 -14.80 2.01 -7.46
CA TYR A 77 -13.68 2.88 -7.17
C TYR A 77 -13.76 3.36 -5.73
N ASN A 78 -12.63 3.32 -5.02
CA ASN A 78 -12.48 3.90 -3.69
C ASN A 78 -11.60 5.16 -3.81
N SER A 79 -12.04 6.27 -3.25
CA SER A 79 -11.26 7.51 -3.15
C SER A 79 -10.16 7.42 -2.06
N LEU A 80 -9.34 6.37 -2.15
CA LEU A 80 -8.12 6.15 -1.38
C LEU A 80 -6.95 6.02 -2.34
N VAL A 81 -6.13 7.05 -2.44
CA VAL A 81 -4.91 7.06 -3.26
C VAL A 81 -3.76 6.44 -2.46
N VAL A 82 -2.96 5.60 -3.12
CA VAL A 82 -1.79 4.96 -2.53
C VAL A 82 -0.54 5.77 -2.85
N LEU A 83 0.23 6.11 -1.83
CA LEU A 83 1.60 6.60 -1.97
C LEU A 83 2.53 5.53 -1.40
N ASP A 84 3.41 5.01 -2.25
CA ASP A 84 4.37 3.96 -1.92
C ASP A 84 5.77 4.56 -1.92
N ILE A 85 6.41 4.59 -0.75
CA ILE A 85 7.76 5.12 -0.57
C ILE A 85 8.65 3.96 -0.16
N ASP A 86 9.70 3.69 -0.92
CA ASP A 86 10.62 2.58 -0.68
C ASP A 86 12.03 3.07 -0.34
N LYS A 87 12.86 2.16 0.18
CA LYS A 87 14.30 2.36 0.42
C LYS A 87 14.64 3.52 1.36
N LEU A 88 13.79 3.76 2.36
CA LEU A 88 14.07 4.73 3.41
C LEU A 88 14.99 4.15 4.47
N GLU A 89 15.96 4.95 4.91
CA GLU A 89 16.72 4.70 6.13
C GLU A 89 15.80 4.74 7.36
N LYS A 90 16.20 4.06 8.44
CA LYS A 90 15.36 3.88 9.64
C LYS A 90 14.89 5.21 10.24
N GLN A 91 15.78 6.20 10.34
CA GLN A 91 15.44 7.50 10.91
C GLN A 91 14.48 8.27 9.99
N LYS A 92 14.81 8.37 8.69
CA LYS A 92 13.95 9.00 7.68
C LYS A 92 12.56 8.37 7.62
N LEU A 93 12.49 7.03 7.70
CA LEU A 93 11.22 6.29 7.73
C LEU A 93 10.35 6.68 8.93
N ALA A 94 10.95 6.77 10.13
CA ALA A 94 10.24 7.16 11.33
C ALA A 94 9.74 8.62 11.23
N ASP A 95 10.60 9.53 10.79
CA ASP A 95 10.29 10.95 10.65
C ASP A 95 9.22 11.19 9.58
N SER A 96 9.34 10.56 8.41
CA SER A 96 8.35 10.65 7.33
C SER A 96 6.98 10.14 7.78
N LYS A 97 6.94 9.03 8.53
CA LYS A 97 5.68 8.53 9.09
C LYS A 97 5.11 9.52 10.11
N ALA A 98 5.92 10.04 11.03
CA ALA A 98 5.49 10.98 12.06
C ALA A 98 4.93 12.29 11.48
N LYS A 99 5.55 12.80 10.39
CA LYS A 99 5.05 13.95 9.63
C LYS A 99 3.74 13.64 8.90
N ALA A 100 3.68 12.52 8.19
CA ALA A 100 2.50 12.16 7.39
C ALA A 100 1.23 11.99 8.23
N ILE A 101 1.33 11.38 9.43
CA ILE A 101 0.16 11.14 10.27
C ILE A 101 -0.44 12.40 10.91
N GLN A 102 0.20 13.57 10.79
CA GLN A 102 -0.38 14.83 11.26
C GLN A 102 -1.55 15.30 10.41
N TYR A 103 -1.72 14.75 9.20
CA TYR A 103 -2.72 15.19 8.25
C TYR A 103 -3.98 14.32 8.32
N GLN A 104 -5.12 14.93 8.63
CA GLN A 104 -6.42 14.25 8.79
C GLN A 104 -6.89 13.43 7.57
N TYR A 105 -6.40 13.76 6.37
CA TYR A 105 -6.73 13.05 5.13
C TYR A 105 -5.83 11.82 4.90
N VAL A 106 -4.76 11.63 5.67
CA VAL A 106 -3.99 10.39 5.69
C VAL A 106 -4.80 9.35 6.48
N TYR A 107 -5.50 8.51 5.73
CA TYR A 107 -6.38 7.47 6.27
C TYR A 107 -5.60 6.35 6.97
N ALA A 108 -4.44 5.98 6.43
CA ALA A 108 -3.54 5.01 7.05
C ALA A 108 -2.08 5.28 6.69
N ALA A 109 -1.18 4.97 7.62
CA ALA A 109 0.27 5.02 7.41
C ALA A 109 0.95 3.84 8.12
N PHE A 110 1.64 2.98 7.37
CA PHE A 110 2.30 1.81 7.94
C PHE A 110 3.59 1.44 7.21
N ILE A 111 4.46 0.74 7.93
CA ILE A 111 5.74 0.29 7.39
C ILE A 111 5.48 -0.89 6.45
N SER A 112 6.04 -0.83 5.25
CA SER A 112 5.89 -1.88 4.23
C SER A 112 6.49 -3.21 4.73
N PRO A 113 6.10 -4.35 4.12
CA PRO A 113 6.55 -5.67 4.60
C PRO A 113 8.06 -5.81 4.76
N SER A 114 8.83 -5.29 3.79
CA SER A 114 10.30 -5.33 3.77
C SER A 114 10.95 -4.55 4.92
N GLY A 115 10.23 -3.62 5.56
CA GLY A 115 10.70 -2.91 6.75
C GLY A 115 11.45 -1.59 6.50
N ASN A 116 11.68 -1.23 5.23
CA ASN A 116 12.39 -0.02 4.80
C ASN A 116 11.55 0.86 3.87
N GLY A 117 10.22 0.68 3.86
CA GLY A 117 9.31 1.52 3.08
C GLY A 117 8.12 1.98 3.92
N LEU A 118 7.48 3.05 3.46
CA LEU A 118 6.29 3.65 4.05
C LEU A 118 5.16 3.61 3.02
N LYS A 119 4.04 3.00 3.39
CA LYS A 119 2.79 3.07 2.63
C LYS A 119 1.85 4.07 3.29
N LEU A 120 1.37 5.02 2.49
CA LEU A 120 0.33 5.97 2.89
C LEU A 120 -0.92 5.71 2.05
N PHE A 121 -2.06 5.66 2.71
CA PHE A 121 -3.36 5.71 2.05
C PHE A 121 -4.00 7.05 2.36
N VAL A 122 -4.23 7.84 1.30
CA VAL A 122 -4.76 9.19 1.40
C VAL A 122 -6.20 9.20 0.93
N LYS A 123 -7.13 9.63 1.80
CA LYS A 123 -8.53 9.82 1.46
C LYS A 123 -8.70 11.11 0.67
N THR A 124 -9.40 11.01 -0.43
CA THR A 124 -9.62 12.10 -1.39
C THR A 124 -11.11 12.22 -1.73
N ASP A 125 -11.45 13.28 -2.46
CA ASP A 125 -12.71 13.46 -3.17
C ASP A 125 -12.59 13.06 -4.66
N SER A 126 -11.48 12.41 -5.03
CA SER A 126 -11.23 12.01 -6.41
C SER A 126 -12.29 11.03 -6.92
N THR A 127 -12.54 11.10 -8.22
CA THR A 127 -13.28 10.12 -8.98
C THR A 127 -12.31 9.18 -9.70
N LYS A 128 -12.86 8.14 -10.33
CA LYS A 128 -12.07 7.22 -11.17
C LYS A 128 -11.35 7.98 -12.30
N GLU A 129 -12.01 8.97 -12.90
CA GLU A 129 -11.54 9.71 -14.07
C GLU A 129 -10.35 10.62 -13.73
N ASN A 130 -10.35 11.22 -12.54
CA ASN A 130 -9.30 12.14 -12.10
C ASN A 130 -8.28 11.50 -11.13
N HIS A 131 -8.33 10.19 -10.91
CA HIS A 131 -7.44 9.48 -9.98
C HIS A 131 -5.97 9.76 -10.27
N LYS A 132 -5.56 9.67 -11.54
CA LYS A 132 -4.17 9.92 -11.97
C LYS A 132 -3.74 11.36 -11.66
N GLU A 133 -4.57 12.34 -11.97
CA GLU A 133 -4.27 13.75 -11.69
C GLU A 133 -4.16 14.00 -10.19
N THR A 134 -5.08 13.43 -9.42
CA THR A 134 -5.09 13.51 -7.95
C THR A 134 -3.84 12.88 -7.36
N PHE A 135 -3.44 11.70 -7.85
CA PHE A 135 -2.19 11.05 -7.45
C PHE A 135 -0.99 11.96 -7.71
N LEU A 136 -0.88 12.58 -8.89
CA LEU A 136 0.26 13.45 -9.21
C LEU A 136 0.33 14.68 -8.30
N LYS A 137 -0.81 15.25 -7.91
CA LYS A 137 -0.87 16.36 -6.94
C LYS A 137 -0.41 15.90 -5.55
N LEU A 138 -0.91 14.75 -5.09
CA LEU A 138 -0.51 14.16 -3.81
C LEU A 138 0.96 13.76 -3.80
N GLN A 139 1.45 13.14 -4.87
CA GLN A 139 2.85 12.78 -5.06
C GLN A 139 3.72 14.01 -4.85
N ARG A 140 3.50 15.06 -5.65
CA ARG A 140 4.30 16.29 -5.54
C ARG A 140 4.26 16.88 -4.12
N TYR A 141 3.07 16.98 -3.54
CA TYR A 141 2.90 17.51 -2.19
C TYR A 141 3.68 16.71 -1.13
N PHE A 142 3.57 15.39 -1.15
CA PHE A 142 4.23 14.53 -0.16
C PHE A 142 5.73 14.34 -0.43
N GLU A 143 6.18 14.39 -1.69
CA GLU A 143 7.61 14.42 -2.01
C GLU A 143 8.27 15.70 -1.48
N GLU A 144 7.63 16.86 -1.65
CA GLU A 144 8.10 18.14 -1.09
C GLU A 144 8.05 18.14 0.46
N LEU A 145 6.96 17.66 1.06
CA LEU A 145 6.78 17.63 2.52
C LEU A 145 7.75 16.67 3.24
N LEU A 146 7.96 15.49 2.66
CA LEU A 146 8.72 14.42 3.29
C LEU A 146 10.18 14.41 2.82
N GLU A 147 10.50 15.11 1.73
CA GLU A 147 11.80 15.10 1.04
C GLU A 147 12.21 13.64 0.70
N VAL A 148 11.34 12.96 -0.05
CA VAL A 148 11.51 11.57 -0.51
C VAL A 148 10.98 11.44 -1.94
N GLU A 149 11.34 10.38 -2.65
CA GLU A 149 10.70 10.00 -3.92
C GLU A 149 9.53 9.06 -3.67
N ILE A 150 8.41 9.26 -4.39
CA ILE A 150 7.24 8.39 -4.33
C ILE A 150 7.14 7.58 -5.63
N ASP A 151 6.87 6.28 -5.49
CA ASP A 151 6.70 5.40 -6.64
C ASP A 151 5.48 5.83 -7.48
N LYS A 152 5.70 6.00 -8.79
CA LYS A 152 4.71 6.55 -9.73
C LYS A 152 3.56 5.59 -10.05
N SER A 153 3.62 4.33 -9.65
CA SER A 153 2.58 3.35 -9.96
C SER A 153 1.30 3.54 -9.14
N GLY A 154 1.35 4.33 -8.06
CA GLY A 154 0.13 4.74 -7.33
C GLY A 154 -0.85 5.56 -8.18
N LYS A 155 -0.43 6.04 -9.37
CA LYS A 155 -1.30 6.66 -10.37
C LYS A 155 -2.29 5.69 -11.04
N ASP A 156 -2.05 4.39 -10.89
CA ASP A 156 -2.87 3.33 -11.47
C ASP A 156 -3.83 2.81 -10.40
N ILE A 157 -5.14 2.83 -10.69
CA ILE A 157 -6.20 2.36 -9.78
C ILE A 157 -6.01 0.89 -9.37
N THR A 158 -5.27 0.14 -10.18
CA THR A 158 -4.98 -1.29 -10.02
C THR A 158 -3.79 -1.57 -9.08
N ARG A 159 -3.23 -0.52 -8.45
CA ARG A 159 -2.06 -0.65 -7.58
C ARG A 159 -2.38 -1.36 -6.26
N LEU A 160 -1.44 -2.21 -5.85
CA LEU A 160 -1.42 -2.96 -4.60
C LEU A 160 -0.63 -2.25 -3.49
#